data_AF-A0A2M9E441-F1
#
_entry.id   AF-A0A2M9E441-F1
#
_cell.length_a   1.000
_cell.length_b   1.000
_cell.length_c   1.000
_cell.angle_alpha   90.00
_cell.angle_beta   90.00
_cell.angle_gamma   90.00
#
_symmetry.space_group_name_H-M   'P 1'
#
loop_
_entity.id
_entity.type
_entity.pdbx_description
1 polymer ?
#
loop_
_entity_poly.entity_id
_entity_poly.type
_entity_poly.pdbx_seq_one_letter_code
_entity_poly.pdbx_strand_id
1 'polypeptide(L)'
;MFKEVFLAAFGLFSCGSLQAMSCIQTSYKELFAGNYFSAYMALHRQALATNDKNSLAAQMKCQTGAFISVQDQDCMDEKDPLDLDGIEYVDALTEIIQAARGKRIVILNEAHDLPLHRAFAYQLAMALKNEGYEYLALEALSNNGENMSEESSAGNVFLRDRGYYTAEPVFADFLRRAEEAGYKTFAYEQLPEQNTSGSVEEREEAQALNLSNIIKSLPNGAKMMVYVGHSHVAKMPLKRSSGGETRWMAARLWEKTGIEPLAIEQATLGAGQFPVGNGTAGSFVLKKDGSYHVIGQYHGTVDMQVLHSYQSREQWLGMLMGRQLFRLRRALLPTSSKWNVQAFIEGEQVQGVPMDQAIVDSSGGFLMLDKRRKYTFRIEQESNLARLCSVD
;
A
#
# COMPACT_ATOMS: atom_id res chain seq x y z
N MET A 1 -0.20 -20.31 -13.01
CA MET A 1 -0.69 -19.54 -11.84
C MET A 1 -1.35 -18.21 -12.19
N PHE A 2 -0.88 -17.43 -13.18
CA PHE A 2 -1.48 -16.13 -13.58
C PHE A 2 -2.89 -16.15 -14.23
N LYS A 3 -3.50 -17.33 -14.45
CA LYS A 3 -4.76 -17.45 -15.22
C LYS A 3 -6.03 -17.53 -14.39
N GLU A 4 -5.95 -17.95 -13.12
CA GLU A 4 -7.16 -18.36 -12.38
C GLU A 4 -7.59 -17.36 -11.29
N VAL A 5 -6.68 -16.54 -10.77
CA VAL A 5 -7.02 -15.60 -9.69
C VAL A 5 -7.78 -14.35 -10.19
N PHE A 6 -7.73 -14.04 -11.49
CA PHE A 6 -8.40 -12.87 -12.06
C PHE A 6 -9.89 -13.06 -12.37
N LEU A 7 -10.39 -14.31 -12.36
CA LEU A 7 -11.71 -14.65 -12.90
C LEU A 7 -12.86 -14.52 -11.90
N ALA A 8 -12.59 -14.30 -10.62
CA ALA A 8 -13.62 -14.43 -9.59
C ALA A 8 -14.59 -13.22 -9.48
N ALA A 9 -14.29 -12.05 -10.03
CA ALA A 9 -15.08 -10.86 -9.72
C ALA A 9 -16.21 -10.50 -10.73
N PHE A 10 -16.37 -11.18 -11.86
CA PHE A 10 -17.22 -10.62 -12.92
C PHE A 10 -17.97 -11.65 -13.78
N GLY A 11 -19.29 -11.66 -13.62
CA GLY A 11 -20.23 -12.34 -14.51
C GLY A 11 -20.39 -11.62 -15.85
N LEU A 12 -20.55 -12.41 -16.92
CA LEU A 12 -20.97 -12.09 -18.29
C LEU A 12 -20.39 -10.80 -18.91
N PHE A 13 -19.30 -10.99 -19.66
CA PHE A 13 -18.51 -9.93 -20.27
C PHE A 13 -18.92 -9.59 -21.72
N SER A 14 -19.02 -8.30 -22.02
CA SER A 14 -19.06 -7.75 -23.38
C SER A 14 -17.66 -7.72 -24.01
N CYS A 15 -17.52 -7.62 -25.33
CA CYS A 15 -16.22 -7.65 -26.01
C CYS A 15 -15.20 -6.62 -25.44
N GLY A 16 -15.65 -5.42 -25.05
CA GLY A 16 -14.79 -4.39 -24.47
C GLY A 16 -14.19 -4.74 -23.09
N SER A 17 -14.87 -5.60 -22.33
CA SER A 17 -14.40 -6.01 -21.00
C SER A 17 -13.34 -7.12 -21.03
N LEU A 18 -13.30 -7.94 -22.08
CA LEU A 18 -12.21 -8.91 -22.31
C LEU A 18 -10.89 -8.22 -22.69
N GLN A 19 -10.95 -7.15 -23.48
CA GLN A 19 -9.78 -6.37 -23.87
C GLN A 19 -9.19 -5.60 -22.67
N ALA A 20 -10.05 -5.03 -21.82
CA ALA A 20 -9.63 -4.38 -20.58
C ALA A 20 -8.91 -5.35 -19.62
N MET A 21 -9.43 -6.58 -19.43
CA MET A 21 -8.77 -7.61 -18.61
C MET A 21 -7.42 -8.03 -19.18
N SER A 22 -7.31 -8.20 -20.51
CA SER A 22 -6.05 -8.51 -21.18
C SER A 22 -4.99 -7.40 -20.98
N CYS A 23 -5.41 -6.14 -21.03
CA CYS A 23 -4.54 -4.99 -20.80
C CYS A 23 -4.00 -4.96 -19.37
N ILE A 24 -4.88 -5.17 -18.38
CA ILE A 24 -4.52 -5.22 -16.96
C ILE A 24 -3.52 -6.36 -16.69
N GLN A 25 -3.79 -7.56 -17.19
CA GLN A 25 -2.90 -8.71 -17.00
C GLN A 25 -1.52 -8.47 -17.62
N THR A 26 -1.49 -7.84 -18.80
CA THR A 26 -0.23 -7.52 -19.48
C THR A 26 0.54 -6.43 -18.74
N SER A 27 -0.15 -5.43 -18.20
CA SER A 27 0.46 -4.37 -17.38
C SER A 27 1.11 -4.94 -16.11
N TYR A 28 0.47 -5.92 -15.45
CA TYR A 28 1.09 -6.63 -14.33
C TYR A 28 2.34 -7.43 -14.73
N LYS A 29 2.33 -8.09 -15.89
CA LYS A 29 3.52 -8.81 -16.38
C LYS A 29 4.70 -7.86 -16.58
N GLU A 30 4.45 -6.70 -17.18
CA GLU A 30 5.46 -5.64 -17.33
C GLU A 30 5.96 -5.15 -15.97
N LEU A 31 5.03 -4.87 -15.05
CA LEU A 31 5.37 -4.44 -13.69
C LEU A 31 6.30 -5.44 -12.98
N PHE A 32 6.00 -6.74 -13.04
CA PHE A 32 6.82 -7.78 -12.41
C PHE A 32 8.15 -8.02 -13.16
N ALA A 33 8.20 -7.78 -14.47
CA ALA A 33 9.43 -7.69 -15.24
C ALA A 33 10.27 -6.43 -14.90
N GLY A 34 9.75 -5.55 -14.04
CA GLY A 34 10.38 -4.31 -13.64
C GLY A 34 10.35 -3.25 -14.74
N ASN A 35 9.32 -3.27 -15.60
CA ASN A 35 9.02 -2.29 -16.66
C ASN A 35 7.88 -1.38 -16.19
N TYR A 36 8.12 -0.58 -15.16
CA TYR A 36 7.07 0.15 -14.44
C TYR A 36 6.40 1.22 -15.30
N PHE A 37 7.19 1.93 -16.11
CA PHE A 37 6.67 3.00 -16.95
C PHE A 37 5.81 2.45 -18.08
N SER A 38 6.18 1.28 -18.61
CA SER A 38 5.39 0.52 -19.59
C SER A 38 4.01 0.16 -19.03
N ALA A 39 3.99 -0.41 -17.82
CA ALA A 39 2.75 -0.79 -17.14
C ALA A 39 1.85 0.44 -16.89
N TYR A 40 2.41 1.52 -16.36
CA TYR A 40 1.68 2.77 -16.12
C TYR A 40 1.08 3.34 -17.41
N MET A 41 1.86 3.44 -18.49
CA MET A 41 1.39 4.03 -19.75
C MET A 41 0.32 3.17 -20.45
N ALA A 42 0.34 1.86 -20.27
CA ALA A 42 -0.72 0.97 -20.74
C ALA A 42 -2.03 1.21 -19.97
N LEU A 43 -1.96 1.26 -18.64
CA LEU A 43 -3.11 1.51 -17.78
C LEU A 43 -3.68 2.93 -17.97
N HIS A 44 -2.81 3.92 -18.12
CA HIS A 44 -3.20 5.30 -18.40
C HIS A 44 -4.00 5.41 -19.70
N ARG A 45 -3.52 4.79 -20.79
CA ARG A 45 -4.25 4.77 -22.07
C ARG A 45 -5.59 4.05 -21.96
N GLN A 46 -5.63 2.91 -21.26
CA GLN A 46 -6.88 2.18 -21.04
C GLN A 46 -7.88 2.99 -20.21
N ALA A 47 -7.44 3.64 -19.14
CA ALA A 47 -8.28 4.49 -18.31
C ALA A 47 -8.91 5.62 -19.12
N LEU A 48 -8.10 6.31 -19.94
CA LEU A 48 -8.59 7.36 -20.86
C LEU A 48 -9.61 6.82 -21.86
N ALA A 49 -9.39 5.61 -22.41
CA ALA A 49 -10.31 5.00 -23.37
C ALA A 49 -11.68 4.65 -22.75
N THR A 50 -11.72 4.26 -21.48
CA THR A 50 -12.98 3.95 -20.78
C THR A 50 -13.75 5.19 -20.33
N ASN A 51 -13.05 6.30 -20.08
CA ASN A 51 -13.59 7.51 -19.45
C ASN A 51 -14.36 7.24 -18.14
N ASP A 52 -14.02 6.15 -17.45
CA ASP A 52 -14.60 5.75 -16.16
C ASP A 52 -13.51 5.80 -15.09
N LYS A 53 -13.60 6.82 -14.22
CA LYS A 53 -12.68 7.02 -13.10
C LYS A 53 -12.70 5.88 -12.08
N ASN A 54 -13.80 5.12 -12.02
CA ASN A 54 -13.94 3.98 -11.11
C ASN A 54 -13.53 2.65 -11.75
N SER A 55 -13.14 2.65 -13.03
CA SER A 55 -12.70 1.44 -13.71
C SER A 55 -11.46 0.85 -13.02
N LEU A 56 -11.32 -0.48 -13.09
CA LEU A 56 -10.14 -1.16 -12.55
C LEU A 56 -8.84 -0.63 -13.18
N ALA A 57 -8.87 -0.24 -14.46
CA ALA A 57 -7.73 0.37 -15.13
C ALA A 57 -7.37 1.74 -14.54
N ALA A 58 -8.35 2.58 -14.20
CA ALA A 58 -8.12 3.87 -13.55
C ALA A 58 -7.55 3.70 -12.13
N GLN A 59 -8.11 2.80 -11.32
CA GLN A 59 -7.58 2.50 -9.98
C GLN A 59 -6.13 1.99 -10.03
N MET A 60 -5.86 1.05 -10.94
CA MET A 60 -4.51 0.51 -11.13
C MET A 60 -3.54 1.53 -11.73
N LYS A 61 -4.00 2.44 -12.58
CA LYS A 61 -3.20 3.56 -13.09
C LYS A 61 -2.72 4.43 -11.93
N CYS A 62 -3.61 4.80 -11.01
CA CYS A 62 -3.26 5.61 -9.84
C CYS A 62 -2.22 4.91 -8.96
N GLN A 63 -2.45 3.62 -8.69
CA GLN A 63 -1.51 2.80 -7.95
C GLN A 63 -0.13 2.71 -8.63
N THR A 64 -0.08 2.31 -9.89
CA THR A 64 1.19 2.15 -10.62
C THR A 64 1.90 3.48 -10.87
N GLY A 65 1.14 4.57 -11.04
CA GLY A 65 1.68 5.93 -11.11
C GLY A 65 2.43 6.30 -9.84
N ALA A 66 1.86 6.00 -8.67
CA ALA A 66 2.52 6.24 -7.39
C ALA A 66 3.85 5.49 -7.26
N PHE A 67 4.00 4.32 -7.90
CA PHE A 67 5.24 3.53 -7.87
C PHE A 67 6.38 4.20 -8.64
N ILE A 68 6.04 5.04 -9.62
CA ILE A 68 6.98 5.80 -10.47
C ILE A 68 7.01 7.30 -10.17
N SER A 69 6.51 7.69 -9.00
CA SER A 69 6.43 9.10 -8.57
C SER A 69 5.58 9.97 -9.50
N VAL A 70 4.58 9.37 -10.16
CA VAL A 70 3.57 10.08 -10.95
C VAL A 70 2.30 10.17 -10.13
N GLN A 71 1.81 11.39 -9.91
CA GLN A 71 0.56 11.64 -9.23
C GLN A 71 -0.35 12.43 -10.17
N ASP A 72 -1.27 11.72 -10.82
CA ASP A 72 -2.27 12.36 -11.67
C ASP A 72 -3.36 13.02 -10.81
N GLN A 73 -3.90 14.15 -11.26
CA GLN A 73 -4.94 14.88 -10.53
C GLN A 73 -6.24 14.08 -10.38
N ASP A 74 -6.58 13.26 -11.36
CA ASP A 74 -7.77 12.37 -11.31
C ASP A 74 -7.60 11.17 -10.38
N CYS A 75 -6.38 10.94 -9.86
CA CYS A 75 -6.09 9.98 -8.80
C CYS A 75 -6.14 10.60 -7.40
N MET A 76 -6.40 11.90 -7.31
CA MET A 76 -6.63 12.57 -6.04
C MET A 76 -8.15 12.65 -5.84
N ASP A 77 -8.66 11.94 -4.83
CA ASP A 77 -10.06 12.10 -4.44
C ASP A 77 -10.31 13.54 -3.98
N GLU A 78 -11.33 14.18 -4.55
CA GLU A 78 -11.93 15.38 -3.94
C GLU A 78 -12.58 14.93 -2.62
N LYS A 79 -12.01 15.38 -1.50
CA LYS A 79 -12.55 15.05 -0.18
C LYS A 79 -13.47 16.15 0.29
N ASP A 80 -14.59 15.75 0.86
CA ASP A 80 -15.49 16.67 1.55
C ASP A 80 -14.70 17.50 2.58
N PRO A 81 -15.02 18.80 2.75
CA PRO A 81 -14.39 19.60 3.77
C PRO A 81 -14.59 18.95 5.14
N LEU A 82 -13.48 18.65 5.81
CA LEU A 82 -13.51 18.06 7.14
C LEU A 82 -13.90 19.14 8.15
N ASP A 83 -14.86 18.83 9.02
CA ASP A 83 -15.08 19.64 10.23
C ASP A 83 -13.96 19.36 11.23
N LEU A 84 -13.01 20.28 11.28
CA LEU A 84 -11.83 20.20 12.13
C LEU A 84 -11.94 21.16 13.34
N ASP A 85 -13.10 21.75 13.59
CA ASP A 85 -13.27 22.69 14.70
C ASP A 85 -13.18 21.98 16.05
N GLY A 86 -12.38 22.58 16.94
CA GLY A 86 -12.04 22.02 18.25
C GLY A 86 -11.24 20.71 18.21
N ILE A 87 -10.71 20.31 17.05
CA ILE A 87 -9.84 19.13 16.93
C ILE A 87 -8.43 19.46 17.41
N GLU A 88 -7.96 18.66 18.35
CA GLU A 88 -6.56 18.60 18.76
C GLU A 88 -5.81 17.58 17.88
N TYR A 89 -4.63 17.96 17.40
CA TYR A 89 -3.73 17.11 16.65
C TYR A 89 -2.59 16.68 17.56
N VAL A 90 -2.52 15.40 17.88
CA VAL A 90 -1.48 14.82 18.73
C VAL A 90 -0.65 13.83 17.94
N ASP A 91 0.63 13.69 18.31
CA ASP A 91 1.57 12.81 17.59
C ASP A 91 1.02 11.37 17.49
N ALA A 92 0.81 10.90 16.25
CA ALA A 92 0.15 9.63 16.02
C ALA A 92 0.95 8.45 16.55
N LEU A 93 2.27 8.47 16.35
CA LEU A 93 3.12 7.35 16.72
C LEU A 93 3.11 7.15 18.24
N THR A 94 3.23 8.23 19.01
CA THR A 94 3.20 8.21 20.48
C THR A 94 1.88 7.63 21.01
N GLU A 95 0.75 8.13 20.52
CA GLU A 95 -0.58 7.72 20.98
C GLU A 95 -0.90 6.27 20.61
N ILE A 96 -0.58 5.86 19.38
CA ILE A 96 -0.77 4.48 18.93
C ILE A 96 0.07 3.53 19.78
N ILE A 97 1.34 3.85 20.02
CA ILE A 97 2.23 3.01 20.83
C ILE A 97 1.73 2.89 22.27
N GLN A 98 1.26 3.99 22.86
CA GLN A 98 0.66 3.96 24.19
C GLN A 98 -0.54 3.02 24.25
N ALA A 99 -1.44 3.07 23.27
CA ALA A 99 -2.60 2.17 23.20
C ALA A 99 -2.21 0.71 22.90
N ALA A 100 -1.21 0.50 22.05
CA ALA A 100 -0.75 -0.81 21.62
C ALA A 100 -0.13 -1.64 22.75
N ARG A 101 0.42 -1.01 23.80
CA ARG A 101 1.00 -1.72 24.96
C ARG A 101 0.06 -2.75 25.58
N GLY A 102 -1.23 -2.41 25.69
CA GLY A 102 -2.27 -3.27 26.25
C GLY A 102 -2.96 -4.19 25.24
N LYS A 103 -2.50 -4.23 23.98
CA LYS A 103 -3.16 -4.94 22.89
C LYS A 103 -2.24 -6.04 22.34
N ARG A 104 -2.85 -7.08 21.78
CA ARG A 104 -2.15 -8.18 21.09
C ARG A 104 -2.16 -8.04 19.58
N ILE A 105 -3.16 -7.36 19.03
CA ILE A 105 -3.33 -7.16 17.60
C ILE A 105 -3.44 -5.65 17.35
N VAL A 106 -2.62 -5.13 16.44
CA VAL A 106 -2.74 -3.77 15.90
C VAL A 106 -3.02 -3.91 14.42
N ILE A 107 -4.09 -3.29 13.94
CA ILE A 107 -4.47 -3.29 12.52
C ILE A 107 -4.36 -1.86 12.01
N LEU A 108 -3.56 -1.66 10.97
CA LEU A 108 -3.39 -0.38 10.28
C LEU A 108 -3.77 -0.55 8.81
N ASN A 109 -4.64 0.31 8.27
CA ASN A 109 -5.00 0.26 6.86
C ASN A 109 -4.09 1.12 5.95
N GLU A 110 -4.32 1.06 4.65
CA GLU A 110 -3.78 1.98 3.65
C GLU A 110 -4.75 2.23 2.50
N ALA A 111 -4.57 3.36 1.83
CA ALA A 111 -4.93 3.48 0.42
C ALA A 111 -3.78 2.95 -0.45
N HIS A 112 -4.07 2.05 -1.39
CA HIS A 112 -3.04 1.32 -2.16
C HIS A 112 -2.24 2.17 -3.15
N ASP A 113 -2.69 3.40 -3.39
CA ASP A 113 -2.13 4.41 -4.29
C ASP A 113 -1.40 5.53 -3.54
N LEU A 114 -1.30 5.47 -2.21
CA LEU A 114 -0.59 6.47 -1.42
C LEU A 114 0.58 5.88 -0.62
N PRO A 115 1.80 5.82 -1.20
CA PRO A 115 3.00 5.27 -0.56
C PRO A 115 3.39 5.90 0.79
N LEU A 116 2.91 7.11 1.08
CA LEU A 116 3.08 7.74 2.39
C LEU A 116 2.53 6.86 3.53
N HIS A 117 1.40 6.20 3.33
CA HIS A 117 0.82 5.28 4.33
C HIS A 117 1.78 4.16 4.71
N ARG A 118 2.55 3.68 3.72
CA ARG A 118 3.54 2.61 3.88
C ARG A 118 4.78 3.09 4.60
N ALA A 119 5.20 4.33 4.33
CA ALA A 119 6.29 4.97 5.08
C ALA A 119 5.92 5.16 6.55
N PHE A 120 4.67 5.54 6.84
CA PHE A 120 4.18 5.60 8.21
C PHE A 120 4.04 4.20 8.85
N ALA A 121 3.53 3.22 8.11
CA ALA A 121 3.44 1.83 8.56
C ALA A 121 4.82 1.26 8.97
N TYR A 122 5.87 1.59 8.21
CA TYR A 122 7.25 1.27 8.59
C TYR A 122 7.64 1.89 9.93
N GLN A 123 7.40 3.19 10.13
CA GLN A 123 7.70 3.86 11.41
C GLN A 123 6.93 3.24 12.56
N LEU A 124 5.64 2.95 12.36
CA LEU A 124 4.82 2.27 13.35
C LEU A 124 5.34 0.88 13.68
N ALA A 125 5.67 0.07 12.67
CA ALA A 125 6.23 -1.26 12.87
C ALA A 125 7.54 -1.19 13.67
N MET A 126 8.47 -0.29 13.33
CA MET A 126 9.72 -0.15 14.07
C MET A 126 9.50 0.23 15.54
N ALA A 127 8.51 1.09 15.81
CA ALA A 127 8.15 1.45 17.18
C ALA A 127 7.44 0.30 17.92
N LEU A 128 6.52 -0.42 17.27
CA LEU A 128 5.82 -1.58 17.82
C LEU A 128 6.79 -2.72 18.14
N LYS A 129 7.88 -2.87 17.37
CA LYS A 129 8.92 -3.87 17.65
C LYS A 129 9.50 -3.70 19.06
N ASN A 130 9.69 -2.46 19.51
CA ASN A 130 10.15 -2.16 20.87
C ASN A 130 9.11 -2.49 21.96
N GLU A 131 7.84 -2.66 21.59
CA GLU A 131 6.72 -3.02 22.47
C GLU A 131 6.37 -4.52 22.41
N GLY A 132 7.25 -5.34 21.82
CA GLY A 132 7.14 -6.79 21.75
C GLY A 132 6.34 -7.34 20.56
N TYR A 133 6.05 -6.52 19.56
CA TYR A 133 5.45 -6.99 18.31
C TYR A 133 6.51 -7.65 17.44
N GLU A 134 6.45 -8.97 17.31
CA GLU A 134 7.43 -9.75 16.54
C GLU A 134 6.91 -10.26 15.20
N TYR A 135 5.60 -10.16 14.99
CA TYR A 135 4.90 -10.76 13.86
C TYR A 135 4.19 -9.67 13.05
N LEU A 136 4.28 -9.77 11.71
CA LEU A 136 3.70 -8.84 10.77
C LEU A 136 2.90 -9.61 9.71
N ALA A 137 1.58 -9.46 9.70
CA ALA A 137 0.72 -10.06 8.68
C ALA A 137 0.33 -9.01 7.63
N LEU A 138 0.43 -9.37 6.35
CA LEU A 138 0.32 -8.41 5.24
C LEU A 138 -0.63 -8.95 4.17
N GLU A 139 -1.62 -8.13 3.79
CA GLU A 139 -2.57 -8.46 2.71
C GLU A 139 -1.85 -8.69 1.39
N ALA A 140 -0.74 -7.99 1.20
CA ALA A 140 -0.06 -7.87 -0.05
C ALA A 140 0.66 -9.14 -0.50
N LEU A 141 1.02 -10.03 0.42
CA LEU A 141 1.86 -11.20 0.12
C LEU A 141 1.04 -12.30 -0.54
N SER A 142 1.60 -12.96 -1.54
CA SER A 142 0.99 -14.12 -2.18
C SER A 142 0.84 -15.25 -1.18
N ASN A 143 -0.40 -15.73 -1.00
CA ASN A 143 -0.70 -16.85 -0.10
C ASN A 143 -0.82 -18.14 -0.92
N ASN A 144 0.07 -19.10 -0.65
CA ASN A 144 0.11 -20.40 -1.31
C ASN A 144 -0.49 -21.53 -0.44
N GLY A 145 -1.06 -21.20 0.73
CA GLY A 145 -1.72 -22.15 1.63
C GLY A 145 -0.77 -22.83 2.61
N GLU A 146 0.54 -22.64 2.46
CA GLU A 146 1.51 -23.06 3.47
C GLU A 146 1.52 -21.98 4.57
N ASN A 147 1.07 -22.32 5.78
CA ASN A 147 1.19 -21.48 6.99
C ASN A 147 2.66 -21.33 7.44
N MET A 148 3.58 -21.22 6.49
CA MET A 148 4.99 -21.12 6.71
C MET A 148 5.35 -19.64 6.78
N SER A 149 5.74 -19.19 7.97
CA SER A 149 6.76 -18.15 8.02
C SER A 149 7.95 -18.68 7.23
N GLU A 150 8.23 -18.15 6.04
CA GLU A 150 9.57 -18.06 5.45
C GLU A 150 9.47 -17.83 3.96
N GLU A 151 9.24 -16.58 3.62
CA GLU A 151 10.04 -15.99 2.57
C GLU A 151 10.68 -14.74 3.17
N SER A 152 11.55 -14.88 4.17
CA SER A 152 12.36 -13.75 4.60
C SER A 152 13.36 -13.44 3.48
N SER A 153 13.36 -12.19 3.00
CA SER A 153 14.44 -11.65 2.18
C SER A 153 15.55 -11.05 3.05
N ALA A 154 15.57 -11.27 4.37
CA ALA A 154 16.64 -10.76 5.23
C ALA A 154 18.00 -11.27 4.72
N GLY A 155 18.81 -10.35 4.16
CA GLY A 155 20.09 -10.67 3.53
C GLY A 155 20.03 -11.19 2.09
N ASN A 156 18.84 -11.28 1.47
CA ASN A 156 18.60 -11.73 0.11
C ASN A 156 17.85 -10.66 -0.72
N VAL A 157 17.72 -10.88 -2.03
CA VAL A 157 16.95 -9.99 -2.92
C VAL A 157 15.46 -10.05 -2.57
N PHE A 158 14.86 -8.89 -2.27
CA PHE A 158 13.41 -8.77 -2.14
C PHE A 158 12.75 -8.87 -3.53
N LEU A 159 12.05 -9.97 -3.83
CA LEU A 159 11.53 -10.22 -5.17
C LEU A 159 10.25 -9.42 -5.46
N ARG A 160 10.15 -8.86 -6.67
CA ARG A 160 8.98 -8.06 -7.14
C ARG A 160 7.67 -8.85 -7.19
N ASP A 161 7.73 -10.16 -7.34
CA ASP A 161 6.59 -11.05 -7.55
C ASP A 161 6.13 -11.77 -6.27
N ARG A 162 6.62 -11.35 -5.09
CA ARG A 162 6.19 -11.88 -3.78
C ARG A 162 4.74 -11.60 -3.42
N GLY A 163 4.08 -10.73 -4.17
CA GLY A 163 2.75 -10.30 -3.83
C GLY A 163 2.26 -9.10 -4.65
N TYR A 164 0.96 -8.86 -4.61
CA TYR A 164 0.26 -7.90 -5.47
C TYR A 164 0.79 -6.47 -5.37
N TYR A 165 1.22 -6.07 -4.18
CA TYR A 165 1.69 -4.71 -3.90
C TYR A 165 3.20 -4.61 -3.68
N THR A 166 3.90 -5.75 -3.74
CA THR A 166 5.33 -5.84 -3.43
C THR A 166 6.24 -5.18 -4.47
N ALA A 167 5.71 -4.92 -5.68
CA ALA A 167 6.41 -4.15 -6.70
C ALA A 167 6.58 -2.65 -6.32
N GLU A 168 5.89 -2.14 -5.31
CA GLU A 168 6.00 -0.73 -4.93
C GLU A 168 7.28 -0.43 -4.10
N PRO A 169 8.08 0.59 -4.47
CA PRO A 169 9.37 0.89 -3.81
C PRO A 169 9.34 1.09 -2.30
N VAL A 170 8.38 1.85 -1.76
CA VAL A 170 8.27 2.14 -0.32
C VAL A 170 7.82 0.91 0.44
N PHE A 171 6.87 0.14 -0.08
CA PHE A 171 6.40 -1.10 0.51
C PHE A 171 7.50 -2.15 0.58
N ALA A 172 8.24 -2.34 -0.52
CA ALA A 172 9.38 -3.25 -0.55
C ALA A 172 10.44 -2.86 0.48
N ASP A 173 10.73 -1.56 0.64
CA ASP A 173 11.69 -1.06 1.64
C ASP A 173 11.16 -1.22 3.07
N PHE A 174 9.86 -0.99 3.30
CA PHE A 174 9.22 -1.32 4.59
C PHE A 174 9.43 -2.80 4.93
N LEU A 175 9.12 -3.72 4.01
CA LEU A 175 9.24 -5.16 4.24
C LEU A 175 10.69 -5.59 4.46
N ARG A 176 11.63 -5.14 3.61
CA ARG A 176 13.07 -5.40 3.81
C ARG A 176 13.51 -5.00 5.21
N ARG A 177 13.17 -3.78 5.65
CA ARG A 177 13.60 -3.26 6.95
C ARG A 177 12.89 -3.95 8.12
N ALA A 178 11.63 -4.34 7.96
CA ALA A 178 10.90 -5.12 8.96
C ALA A 178 11.59 -6.48 9.17
N GLU A 179 11.93 -7.18 8.09
CA GLU A 179 12.65 -8.45 8.12
C GLU A 179 14.07 -8.30 8.68
N GLU A 180 14.81 -7.25 8.29
CA GLU A 180 16.12 -6.91 8.86
C GLU A 180 16.05 -6.62 10.36
N ALA A 181 14.94 -6.05 10.84
CA ALA A 181 14.66 -5.86 12.26
C ALA A 181 14.17 -7.14 12.97
N GLY A 182 14.05 -8.25 12.26
CA GLY A 182 13.65 -9.55 12.81
C GLY A 182 12.14 -9.73 12.98
N TYR A 183 11.31 -9.06 12.17
CA TYR A 183 9.89 -9.43 12.04
C TYR A 183 9.74 -10.76 11.32
N LYS A 184 8.80 -11.58 11.79
CA LYS A 184 8.30 -12.75 11.07
C LYS A 184 7.07 -12.34 10.27
N THR A 185 7.15 -12.42 8.95
CA THR A 185 6.10 -11.98 8.04
C THR A 185 5.15 -13.13 7.69
N PHE A 186 3.87 -12.82 7.50
CA PHE A 186 2.85 -13.78 7.07
C PHE A 186 1.96 -13.22 5.96
N ALA A 187 1.69 -14.04 4.96
CA ALA A 187 0.59 -13.83 4.02
C ALA A 187 -0.71 -14.33 4.65
N TYR A 188 -1.81 -13.62 4.44
CA TYR A 188 -3.13 -14.05 4.92
C TYR A 188 -4.24 -13.94 3.88
N GLU A 189 -3.92 -13.48 2.67
CA GLU A 189 -4.89 -13.33 1.58
C GLU A 189 -5.67 -14.63 1.31
N GLN A 190 -6.89 -14.50 0.80
CA GLN A 190 -7.75 -15.60 0.40
C GLN A 190 -7.02 -16.56 -0.54
N LEU A 191 -7.08 -17.85 -0.21
CA LEU A 191 -6.54 -18.92 -1.05
C LEU A 191 -7.48 -19.20 -2.23
N PRO A 192 -6.97 -19.74 -3.37
CA PRO A 192 -7.81 -20.08 -4.52
C PRO A 192 -9.00 -20.98 -4.17
N GLU A 193 -8.79 -21.99 -3.31
CA GLU A 193 -9.83 -22.91 -2.86
C GLU A 193 -10.87 -22.27 -1.91
N GLN A 194 -10.55 -21.12 -1.32
CA GLN A 194 -11.44 -20.33 -0.47
C GLN A 194 -12.27 -19.33 -1.28
N ASN A 195 -12.12 -19.30 -2.60
CA ASN A 195 -12.79 -18.36 -3.49
C ASN A 195 -13.80 -19.09 -4.40
N THR A 196 -15.00 -19.32 -3.87
CA THR A 196 -16.08 -20.04 -4.56
C THR A 196 -17.03 -19.12 -5.33
N SER A 197 -17.23 -17.89 -4.84
CA SER A 197 -18.19 -16.92 -5.37
C SER A 197 -17.56 -15.61 -5.83
N GLY A 198 -16.33 -15.32 -5.40
CA GLY A 198 -15.66 -14.02 -5.61
C GLY A 198 -16.30 -12.86 -4.87
N SER A 199 -17.19 -13.12 -3.91
CA SER A 199 -17.83 -12.07 -3.11
C SER A 199 -16.86 -11.45 -2.12
N VAL A 200 -17.09 -10.18 -1.80
CA VAL A 200 -16.35 -9.46 -0.76
C VAL A 200 -16.50 -10.20 0.56
N GLU A 201 -17.71 -10.61 0.92
CA GLU A 201 -17.99 -11.31 2.17
C GLU A 201 -17.18 -12.61 2.33
N GLU A 202 -16.99 -13.38 1.25
CA GLU A 202 -16.17 -14.58 1.26
C GLU A 202 -14.68 -14.26 1.43
N ARG A 203 -14.18 -13.22 0.75
CA ARG A 203 -12.80 -12.75 0.91
C ARG A 203 -12.52 -12.28 2.34
N GLU A 204 -13.39 -11.44 2.91
CA GLU A 204 -13.25 -10.97 4.30
C GLU A 204 -13.24 -12.13 5.31
N GLU A 205 -14.09 -13.14 5.08
CA GLU A 205 -14.19 -14.33 5.91
C GLU A 205 -12.94 -15.20 5.82
N ALA A 206 -12.44 -15.43 4.60
CA ALA A 206 -11.22 -16.21 4.35
C ALA A 206 -9.99 -15.55 4.98
N GLN A 207 -9.80 -14.24 4.78
CA GLN A 207 -8.70 -13.48 5.38
C GLN A 207 -8.73 -13.54 6.92
N ALA A 208 -9.91 -13.34 7.52
CA ALA A 208 -10.08 -13.42 8.97
C ALA A 208 -9.82 -14.84 9.52
N LEU A 209 -10.23 -15.87 8.78
CA LEU A 209 -9.95 -17.27 9.13
C LEU A 209 -8.45 -17.58 9.06
N ASN A 210 -7.77 -17.15 8.00
CA ASN A 210 -6.33 -17.34 7.82
C ASN A 210 -5.54 -16.66 8.94
N LEU A 211 -5.87 -15.39 9.25
CA LEU A 211 -5.26 -14.67 10.38
C LEU A 211 -5.54 -15.34 11.73
N SER A 212 -6.77 -15.82 11.96
CA SER A 212 -7.11 -16.56 13.19
C SER A 212 -6.25 -17.81 13.34
N ASN A 213 -6.03 -18.55 12.26
CA ASN A 213 -5.18 -19.75 12.26
C ASN A 213 -3.71 -19.41 12.52
N ILE A 214 -3.19 -18.34 11.89
CA ILE A 214 -1.84 -17.84 12.16
C ILE A 214 -1.72 -17.47 13.65
N ILE A 215 -2.63 -16.65 14.19
CA ILE A 215 -2.56 -16.22 15.60
C ILE A 215 -2.61 -17.40 16.57
N LYS A 216 -3.38 -18.45 16.26
CA LYS A 216 -3.46 -19.68 17.07
C LYS A 216 -2.17 -20.52 17.02
N SER A 217 -1.39 -20.43 15.96
CA SER A 217 -0.11 -21.15 15.84
C SER A 217 1.04 -20.42 16.55
N LEU A 218 0.87 -19.14 16.89
CA LEU A 218 1.87 -18.35 17.59
C LEU A 218 1.94 -18.68 19.10
N PRO A 219 3.08 -18.40 19.76
CA PRO A 219 3.19 -18.49 21.21
C PRO A 219 2.10 -17.70 21.94
N ASN A 220 1.69 -18.19 23.11
CA ASN A 220 0.70 -17.50 23.90
C ASN A 220 1.18 -16.08 24.28
N GLY A 221 0.30 -15.09 24.17
CA GLY A 221 0.65 -13.69 24.38
C GLY A 221 1.41 -13.01 23.23
N ALA A 222 1.70 -13.72 22.12
CA ALA A 222 2.32 -13.11 20.94
C ALA A 222 1.53 -11.88 20.46
N LYS A 223 2.28 -10.86 20.03
CA LYS A 223 1.75 -9.61 19.49
C LYS A 223 2.03 -9.49 18.00
N MET A 224 1.01 -9.10 17.25
CA MET A 224 1.03 -9.03 15.78
C MET A 224 0.55 -7.67 15.29
N MET A 225 1.26 -7.11 14.32
CA MET A 225 0.77 -6.03 13.48
C MET A 225 0.15 -6.66 12.23
N VAL A 226 -1.03 -6.19 11.83
CA VAL A 226 -1.72 -6.59 10.61
C VAL A 226 -1.88 -5.35 9.73
N TYR A 227 -1.43 -5.44 8.49
CA TYR A 227 -1.45 -4.32 7.55
C TYR A 227 -2.35 -4.64 6.36
N VAL A 228 -3.33 -3.76 6.12
CA VAL A 228 -4.52 -4.06 5.34
C VAL A 228 -4.87 -2.93 4.35
N GLY A 229 -5.64 -3.22 3.31
CA GLY A 229 -6.24 -2.22 2.43
C GLY A 229 -7.53 -1.64 2.99
N HIS A 230 -7.72 -0.33 2.87
CA HIS A 230 -8.99 0.37 3.06
C HIS A 230 -9.85 -0.16 4.23
N SER A 231 -11.01 -0.73 3.93
CA SER A 231 -12.06 -1.02 4.91
C SER A 231 -11.84 -2.28 5.73
N HIS A 232 -10.84 -3.11 5.41
CA HIS A 232 -10.50 -4.32 6.17
C HIS A 232 -10.25 -4.06 7.66
N VAL A 233 -9.88 -2.83 8.03
CA VAL A 233 -9.61 -2.39 9.41
C VAL A 233 -10.86 -2.20 10.28
N ALA A 234 -12.05 -2.07 9.67
CA ALA A 234 -13.26 -1.74 10.41
C ALA A 234 -13.70 -2.88 11.35
N LYS A 235 -13.83 -2.56 12.65
CA LYS A 235 -14.31 -3.48 13.69
C LYS A 235 -15.83 -3.56 13.78
N MET A 236 -16.54 -2.65 13.11
CA MET A 236 -18.00 -2.61 13.02
C MET A 236 -18.45 -2.65 11.56
N PRO A 237 -19.70 -3.06 11.27
CA PRO A 237 -20.22 -3.05 9.91
C PRO A 237 -20.17 -1.64 9.29
N LEU A 238 -19.74 -1.55 8.03
CA LEU A 238 -19.82 -0.32 7.25
C LEU A 238 -21.00 -0.39 6.28
N LYS A 239 -21.66 0.74 6.05
CA LYS A 239 -22.71 0.85 5.05
C LYS A 239 -22.11 0.80 3.65
N ARG A 240 -22.74 0.02 2.76
CA ARG A 240 -22.38 0.00 1.35
C ARG A 240 -23.11 1.10 0.59
N SER A 241 -22.45 1.65 -0.42
CA SER A 241 -23.06 2.60 -1.37
C SER A 241 -24.26 1.99 -2.11
N SER A 242 -24.26 0.67 -2.32
CA SER A 242 -25.37 -0.10 -2.92
C SER A 242 -26.52 -0.41 -1.96
N GLY A 243 -26.43 0.00 -0.70
CA GLY A 243 -27.36 -0.39 0.38
C GLY A 243 -26.90 -1.63 1.15
N GLY A 244 -27.38 -1.73 2.39
CA GLY A 244 -26.98 -2.77 3.36
C GLY A 244 -25.64 -2.46 4.05
N GLU A 245 -25.19 -3.42 4.87
CA GLU A 245 -23.93 -3.32 5.61
C GLU A 245 -23.00 -4.49 5.25
N THR A 246 -21.70 -4.26 5.41
CA THR A 246 -20.65 -5.27 5.24
C THR A 246 -19.81 -5.35 6.51
N ARG A 247 -19.65 -6.57 7.02
CA ARG A 247 -18.66 -6.88 8.06
C ARG A 247 -17.32 -7.18 7.41
N TRP A 248 -16.35 -6.34 7.74
CA TRP A 248 -14.98 -6.42 7.23
C TRP A 248 -14.11 -7.35 8.09
N MET A 249 -12.91 -7.62 7.59
CA MET A 249 -11.96 -8.59 8.12
C MET A 249 -11.69 -8.38 9.61
N ALA A 250 -11.41 -7.16 10.07
CA ALA A 250 -11.10 -6.90 11.48
C ALA A 250 -12.24 -7.28 12.44
N ALA A 251 -13.50 -6.99 12.07
CA ALA A 251 -14.68 -7.39 12.84
C ALA A 251 -14.77 -8.93 12.96
N ARG A 252 -14.58 -9.63 11.83
CA ARG A 252 -14.62 -11.11 11.76
C ARG A 252 -13.46 -11.74 12.52
N LEU A 253 -12.27 -11.14 12.43
CA LEU A 253 -11.07 -11.60 13.14
C LEU A 253 -11.27 -11.51 14.66
N TRP A 254 -11.84 -10.39 15.12
CA TRP A 254 -12.16 -10.22 16.54
C TRP A 254 -13.13 -11.31 17.00
N GLU A 255 -14.23 -11.55 16.28
CA GLU A 255 -15.20 -12.60 16.60
C GLU A 255 -14.54 -14.00 16.67
N LYS A 256 -13.66 -14.32 15.71
CA LYS A 256 -12.99 -15.63 15.63
C LYS A 256 -11.94 -15.87 16.71
N THR A 257 -11.30 -14.82 17.20
CA THR A 257 -10.16 -14.93 18.13
C THR A 257 -10.53 -14.57 19.56
N GLY A 258 -11.61 -13.82 19.76
CA GLY A 258 -11.94 -13.18 21.04
C GLY A 258 -10.94 -12.08 21.45
N ILE A 259 -9.99 -11.71 20.58
CA ILE A 259 -8.97 -10.70 20.85
C ILE A 259 -9.37 -9.42 20.12
N GLU A 260 -9.73 -8.40 20.88
CA GLU A 260 -10.05 -7.09 20.29
C GLU A 260 -8.78 -6.43 19.71
N PRO A 261 -8.76 -6.10 18.41
CA PRO A 261 -7.65 -5.36 17.83
C PRO A 261 -7.71 -3.86 18.18
N LEU A 262 -6.54 -3.22 18.21
CA LEU A 262 -6.43 -1.77 18.03
C LEU A 262 -6.50 -1.49 16.53
N ALA A 263 -7.60 -0.88 16.07
CA ALA A 263 -7.87 -0.59 14.67
C ALA A 263 -7.58 0.89 14.36
N ILE A 264 -6.71 1.14 13.38
CA ILE A 264 -6.21 2.47 13.04
C ILE A 264 -6.40 2.73 11.56
N GLU A 265 -7.11 3.79 11.25
CA GLU A 265 -7.44 4.23 9.89
C GLU A 265 -6.51 5.36 9.47
N GLN A 266 -5.90 5.30 8.29
CA GLN A 266 -5.15 6.38 7.66
C GLN A 266 -5.52 6.60 6.19
N ALA A 267 -6.19 5.63 5.55
CA ALA A 267 -6.51 5.65 4.13
C ALA A 267 -7.38 6.85 3.68
N THR A 268 -8.22 7.39 4.56
CA THR A 268 -9.16 8.46 4.18
C THR A 268 -8.66 9.88 4.43
N LEU A 269 -7.64 10.12 5.25
CA LEU A 269 -7.10 11.47 5.48
C LEU A 269 -5.75 11.57 4.76
N GLY A 270 -5.80 12.01 3.50
CA GLY A 270 -4.66 11.93 2.56
C GLY A 270 -3.47 12.84 2.89
N ALA A 271 -2.41 12.73 2.09
CA ALA A 271 -1.19 13.51 2.21
C ALA A 271 -1.41 14.98 1.83
N GLY A 272 -1.20 15.90 2.78
CA GLY A 272 -0.84 17.29 2.45
C GLY A 272 -1.96 18.25 2.05
N GLN A 273 -3.22 17.81 1.96
CA GLN A 273 -4.35 18.73 1.77
C GLN A 273 -4.88 19.33 3.09
N PHE A 274 -4.42 18.82 4.23
CA PHE A 274 -4.81 19.28 5.55
C PHE A 274 -3.58 19.72 6.35
N PRO A 275 -2.97 20.88 6.02
CA PRO A 275 -1.87 21.40 6.81
C PRO A 275 -2.35 21.62 8.25
N VAL A 276 -1.70 20.94 9.19
CA VAL A 276 -1.98 21.13 10.63
C VAL A 276 -1.20 22.35 11.12
N GLY A 277 -1.91 23.31 11.72
CA GLY A 277 -1.32 24.56 12.23
C GLY A 277 -0.58 25.36 11.17
N ASN A 278 0.58 25.93 11.51
CA ASN A 278 1.46 26.67 10.59
C ASN A 278 2.18 25.77 9.54
N GLY A 279 1.54 24.70 9.06
CA GLY A 279 2.13 23.75 8.12
C GLY A 279 3.12 22.77 8.78
N THR A 280 2.88 22.38 10.03
CA THR A 280 3.74 21.44 10.76
C THR A 280 3.72 20.08 10.06
N ALA A 281 4.93 19.55 9.79
CA ALA A 281 5.08 18.25 9.18
C ALA A 281 4.98 17.12 10.20
N GLY A 282 4.13 16.13 9.95
CA GLY A 282 3.95 15.00 10.86
C GLY A 282 2.73 14.14 10.54
N SER A 283 2.58 13.08 11.33
CA SER A 283 1.40 12.21 11.34
C SER A 283 0.68 12.39 12.67
N PHE A 284 -0.61 12.68 12.65
CA PHE A 284 -1.37 13.07 13.83
C PHE A 284 -2.61 12.21 14.00
N VAL A 285 -2.92 11.78 15.22
CA VAL A 285 -4.27 11.31 15.53
C VAL A 285 -5.12 12.49 15.97
N LEU A 286 -6.41 12.42 15.65
CA LEU A 286 -7.36 13.48 15.97
C LEU A 286 -7.95 13.22 17.36
N LYS A 287 -8.03 14.26 18.20
CA LYS A 287 -8.72 14.23 19.50
C LYS A 287 -9.73 15.37 19.59
N LYS A 288 -10.84 15.13 20.30
CA LYS A 288 -11.83 16.14 20.68
C LYS A 288 -12.31 15.86 22.09
N ASP A 289 -12.33 16.87 22.94
CA ASP A 289 -12.76 16.77 24.35
C ASP A 289 -12.05 15.63 25.11
N GLY A 290 -10.74 15.46 24.86
CA GLY A 290 -9.90 14.45 25.50
C GLY A 290 -10.07 13.01 24.99
N SER A 291 -10.93 12.78 24.00
CA SER A 291 -11.15 11.46 23.39
C SER A 291 -10.68 11.42 21.95
N TYR A 292 -10.29 10.24 21.44
CA TYR A 292 -9.97 10.08 20.02
C TYR A 292 -11.21 10.39 19.18
N HIS A 293 -10.99 11.14 18.10
CA HIS A 293 -12.01 11.56 17.18
C HIS A 293 -11.77 10.90 15.82
N VAL A 294 -12.80 10.30 15.25
CA VAL A 294 -12.76 9.67 13.93
C VAL A 294 -13.85 10.29 13.08
N ILE A 295 -13.52 10.74 11.89
CA ILE A 295 -14.45 11.44 11.00
C ILE A 295 -14.78 10.61 9.76
N GLY A 296 -15.92 10.94 9.13
CA GLY A 296 -16.38 10.29 7.92
C GLY A 296 -16.89 8.86 8.14
N GLN A 297 -16.76 8.02 7.12
CA GLN A 297 -17.38 6.69 7.06
C GLN A 297 -16.91 5.72 8.16
N TYR A 298 -15.73 5.96 8.75
CA TYR A 298 -15.15 5.08 9.77
C TYR A 298 -15.53 5.46 11.21
N HIS A 299 -16.28 6.55 11.42
CA HIS A 299 -16.73 6.97 12.74
C HIS A 299 -17.42 5.83 13.50
N GLY A 300 -16.91 5.51 14.70
CA GLY A 300 -17.42 4.42 15.54
C GLY A 300 -17.02 3.00 15.10
N THR A 301 -16.16 2.86 14.08
CA THR A 301 -15.74 1.55 13.55
C THR A 301 -14.26 1.24 13.75
N VAL A 302 -13.45 2.24 14.11
CA VAL A 302 -12.01 2.15 14.39
C VAL A 302 -11.69 2.93 15.67
N ASP A 303 -10.54 2.67 16.28
CA ASP A 303 -10.14 3.31 17.54
C ASP A 303 -9.46 4.67 17.32
N MET A 304 -8.72 4.81 16.23
CA MET A 304 -7.98 6.02 15.89
C MET A 304 -8.00 6.27 14.38
N GLN A 305 -7.89 7.53 14.01
CA GLN A 305 -7.70 7.96 12.64
C GLN A 305 -6.47 8.86 12.54
N VAL A 306 -5.59 8.59 11.58
CA VAL A 306 -4.33 9.28 11.36
C VAL A 306 -4.47 10.22 10.17
N LEU A 307 -4.05 11.45 10.36
CA LEU A 307 -3.92 12.48 9.34
C LEU A 307 -2.44 12.74 9.08
N HIS A 308 -2.06 12.82 7.81
CA HIS A 308 -0.68 13.09 7.41
C HIS A 308 -0.50 14.50 6.81
N SER A 309 0.23 15.36 7.52
CA SER A 309 0.48 16.75 7.13
C SER A 309 1.87 16.88 6.49
N TYR A 310 2.12 16.25 5.34
CA TYR A 310 3.38 16.42 4.59
C TYR A 310 3.14 17.15 3.27
N GLN A 311 4.02 18.10 2.96
CA GLN A 311 3.90 19.00 1.81
C GLN A 311 4.41 18.38 0.51
N SER A 312 5.29 17.38 0.60
CA SER A 312 5.88 16.79 -0.58
C SER A 312 6.40 15.38 -0.34
N ARG A 313 6.60 14.66 -1.44
CA ARG A 313 7.24 13.34 -1.49
C ARG A 313 8.61 13.32 -0.83
N GLU A 314 9.41 14.33 -1.09
CA GLU A 314 10.76 14.47 -0.56
C GLU A 314 10.73 14.64 0.96
N GLN A 315 9.77 15.44 1.45
CA GLN A 315 9.64 15.71 2.88
C GLN A 315 9.33 14.42 3.63
N TRP A 316 8.32 13.65 3.22
CA TRP A 316 7.95 12.44 3.96
C TRP A 316 8.92 11.28 3.73
N LEU A 317 9.52 11.12 2.55
CA LEU A 317 10.60 10.12 2.37
C LEU A 317 11.83 10.47 3.20
N GLY A 318 12.13 11.76 3.36
CA GLY A 318 13.19 12.23 4.24
C GLY A 318 12.90 11.93 5.70
N MET A 319 11.73 12.37 6.19
CA MET A 319 11.36 12.29 7.60
C MET A 319 11.03 10.87 8.06
N LEU A 320 10.28 10.11 7.26
CA LEU A 320 9.78 8.77 7.64
C LEU A 320 10.67 7.63 7.13
N MET A 321 11.42 7.80 6.04
CA MET A 321 12.24 6.72 5.50
C MET A 321 13.75 6.97 5.65
N GLY A 322 14.15 8.15 6.13
CA GLY A 322 15.56 8.55 6.27
C GLY A 322 16.27 8.69 4.93
N ARG A 323 15.51 8.85 3.84
CA ARG A 323 16.07 8.95 2.48
C ARG A 323 16.53 10.37 2.20
N GLN A 324 17.49 10.51 1.29
CA GLN A 324 18.08 11.80 0.96
C GLN A 324 18.03 12.04 -0.54
N LEU A 325 17.89 13.32 -0.88
CA LEU A 325 17.76 13.77 -2.25
C LEU A 325 19.05 13.50 -3.03
N PHE A 326 18.90 12.79 -4.14
CA PHE A 326 19.93 12.45 -5.11
C PHE A 326 19.56 13.08 -6.45
N ARG A 327 20.23 14.19 -6.80
CA ARG A 327 20.00 14.86 -8.09
C ARG A 327 20.65 14.07 -9.22
N LEU A 328 19.88 13.79 -10.26
CA LEU A 328 20.42 13.18 -11.46
C LEU A 328 21.33 14.18 -12.19
N ARG A 329 22.48 13.69 -12.65
CA ARG A 329 23.40 14.50 -13.44
C ARG A 329 22.76 14.82 -14.79
N ARG A 330 22.93 16.06 -15.28
CA ARG A 330 22.36 16.50 -16.57
C ARG A 330 22.75 15.61 -17.76
N ALA A 331 23.94 15.02 -17.73
CA ALA A 331 24.41 14.07 -18.75
C ALA A 331 23.64 12.73 -18.77
N LEU A 332 22.84 12.43 -17.74
CA LEU A 332 22.01 11.23 -17.61
C LEU A 332 20.52 11.53 -17.85
N LEU A 333 20.18 12.74 -18.28
CA LEU A 333 18.81 13.14 -18.60
C LEU A 333 18.52 12.97 -20.10
N PRO A 334 17.27 12.69 -20.48
CA PRO A 334 16.87 12.68 -21.88
C PRO A 334 17.06 14.05 -22.53
N THR A 335 17.51 14.04 -23.79
CA THR A 335 17.47 15.24 -24.66
C THR A 335 16.08 15.48 -25.25
N SER A 336 15.29 14.41 -25.42
CA SER A 336 13.90 14.39 -25.88
C SER A 336 13.18 13.20 -25.22
N SER A 337 11.85 13.30 -25.02
CA SER A 337 10.97 12.33 -24.31
C SER A 337 11.18 12.22 -22.79
N LYS A 338 10.28 11.48 -22.12
CA LYS A 338 10.37 11.14 -20.70
C LYS A 338 11.09 9.79 -20.51
N TRP A 339 11.92 9.71 -19.47
CA TRP A 339 12.54 8.45 -19.03
C TRP A 339 12.09 8.13 -17.61
N ASN A 340 11.91 6.86 -17.29
CA ASN A 340 11.88 6.39 -15.90
C ASN A 340 13.30 6.01 -15.49
N VAL A 341 13.84 6.70 -14.49
CA VAL A 341 15.14 6.38 -13.92
C VAL A 341 14.92 5.63 -12.61
N GLN A 342 15.43 4.42 -12.55
CA GLN A 342 15.26 3.50 -11.43
C GLN A 342 16.59 3.29 -10.71
N ALA A 343 16.59 3.37 -9.39
CA ALA A 343 17.74 3.02 -8.56
C ALA A 343 17.48 1.74 -7.79
N PHE A 344 18.18 0.68 -8.16
CA PHE A 344 18.15 -0.61 -7.47
C PHE A 344 19.29 -0.69 -6.47
N ILE A 345 19.07 -1.34 -5.34
CA ILE A 345 20.18 -1.75 -4.47
C ILE A 345 21.12 -2.63 -5.32
N GLU A 346 22.43 -2.45 -5.17
CA GLU A 346 23.44 -3.21 -5.92
C GLU A 346 23.21 -4.73 -5.77
N GLY A 347 22.96 -5.41 -6.90
CA GLY A 347 22.67 -6.85 -6.97
C GLY A 347 21.18 -7.19 -7.13
N GLU A 348 20.26 -6.24 -6.93
CA GLU A 348 18.81 -6.48 -7.01
C GLU A 348 18.19 -6.20 -8.39
N GLN A 349 18.95 -5.77 -9.39
CA GLN A 349 18.42 -5.17 -10.62
C GLN A 349 17.51 -6.11 -11.43
N VAL A 350 17.81 -7.41 -11.41
CA VAL A 350 17.11 -8.40 -12.25
C VAL A 350 15.72 -8.71 -11.72
N GLN A 351 15.58 -8.95 -10.41
CA GLN A 351 14.33 -9.45 -9.80
C GLN A 351 13.80 -8.57 -8.68
N GLY A 352 14.61 -7.66 -8.16
CA GLY A 352 14.27 -6.84 -7.01
C GLY A 352 13.50 -5.57 -7.35
N VAL A 353 13.04 -4.89 -6.32
CA VAL A 353 12.24 -3.65 -6.45
C VAL A 353 13.19 -2.46 -6.38
N PRO A 354 13.08 -1.45 -7.27
CA PRO A 354 13.90 -0.25 -7.12
C PRO A 354 13.66 0.39 -5.75
N MET A 355 14.71 0.88 -5.09
CA MET A 355 14.60 1.64 -3.85
C MET A 355 13.80 2.92 -4.10
N ASP A 356 14.12 3.58 -5.21
CA ASP A 356 13.35 4.69 -5.72
C ASP A 356 13.41 4.73 -7.25
N GLN A 357 12.40 5.33 -7.85
CA GLN A 357 12.34 5.61 -9.27
C GLN A 357 11.49 6.87 -9.53
N ALA A 358 11.84 7.58 -10.59
CA ALA A 358 11.15 8.81 -10.97
C ALA A 358 11.13 8.98 -12.49
N ILE A 359 10.01 9.51 -12.98
CA ILE A 359 9.92 10.02 -14.34
C ILE A 359 10.67 11.35 -14.43
N VAL A 360 11.56 11.46 -15.41
CA VAL A 360 12.42 12.62 -15.63
C VAL A 360 12.40 13.03 -17.10
N ASP A 361 12.64 14.31 -17.32
CA ASP A 361 12.75 14.90 -18.65
C ASP A 361 13.99 15.83 -18.74
N SER A 362 14.05 16.66 -19.78
CA SER A 362 15.16 17.59 -20.00
C SER A 362 15.26 18.70 -18.93
N SER A 363 14.20 18.94 -18.16
CA SER A 363 14.19 19.89 -17.05
C SER A 363 14.91 19.36 -15.79
N GLY A 364 15.02 18.03 -15.66
CA GLY A 364 15.68 17.39 -14.53
C GLY A 364 14.84 16.35 -13.83
N GLY A 365 15.37 15.90 -12.69
CA GLY A 365 14.74 14.94 -11.81
C GLY A 365 15.66 14.59 -10.65
N PHE A 366 15.07 14.00 -9.61
CA PHE A 366 15.80 13.51 -8.45
C PHE A 366 15.18 12.21 -7.97
N LEU A 367 15.98 11.46 -7.23
CA LEU A 367 15.57 10.29 -6.49
C LEU A 367 15.77 10.56 -4.99
N MET A 368 15.09 9.80 -4.14
CA MET A 368 15.24 9.80 -2.70
C MET A 368 15.85 8.46 -2.29
N LEU A 369 17.12 8.46 -1.91
CA LEU A 369 17.92 7.24 -1.68
C LEU A 369 18.42 7.14 -0.25
N ASP A 370 18.61 5.92 0.25
CA ASP A 370 19.27 5.64 1.53
C ASP A 370 20.79 5.62 1.34
N LYS A 371 21.51 6.57 1.95
CA LYS A 371 22.97 6.68 1.81
C LYS A 371 23.77 5.49 2.35
N ARG A 372 23.14 4.60 3.12
CA ARG A 372 23.77 3.39 3.66
C ARG A 372 23.88 2.26 2.63
N ARG A 373 23.20 2.38 1.48
CA ARG A 373 23.19 1.37 0.41
C ARG A 373 23.99 1.84 -0.80
N LYS A 374 24.44 0.87 -1.61
CA LYS A 374 25.00 1.10 -2.94
C LYS A 374 23.92 0.83 -3.99
N TYR A 375 24.02 1.55 -5.13
CA TYR A 375 22.97 1.53 -6.14
C TYR A 375 23.50 1.28 -7.54
N THR A 376 22.69 0.61 -8.34
CA THR A 376 22.79 0.55 -9.81
C THR A 376 21.56 1.17 -10.43
N PHE A 377 21.75 1.87 -11.54
CA PHE A 377 20.68 2.57 -12.22
C PHE A 377 20.23 1.83 -13.48
N ARG A 378 18.92 1.80 -13.71
CA ARG A 378 18.30 1.35 -14.96
C ARG A 378 17.45 2.48 -15.51
N ILE A 379 17.40 2.56 -16.85
CA ILE A 379 16.60 3.56 -17.56
C ILE A 379 15.55 2.80 -18.38
N GLU A 380 14.28 3.16 -18.20
CA GLU A 380 13.21 2.79 -19.13
C GLU A 380 12.85 4.01 -19.97
N GLN A 381 12.84 3.85 -21.29
CA GLN A 381 12.57 4.94 -22.22
C GLN A 381 11.14 4.83 -22.75
N GLU A 382 10.44 5.96 -22.84
CA GLU A 382 9.09 6.04 -23.42
C GLU A 382 9.02 5.48 -24.86
N SER A 383 10.05 5.73 -25.67
CA SER A 383 10.11 5.29 -27.07
C SER A 383 10.23 3.77 -27.26
N ASN A 384 10.67 3.05 -26.22
CA ASN A 384 10.83 1.60 -26.25
C ASN A 384 9.64 0.88 -25.61
N LEU A 385 8.63 1.64 -25.17
CA LEU A 385 7.43 1.05 -24.59
C LEU A 385 6.70 0.28 -25.70
N ALA A 386 6.53 -1.02 -25.48
CA ALA A 386 5.68 -1.83 -26.32
C ALA A 386 4.32 -1.12 -26.47
N ARG A 387 3.74 -1.12 -27.67
CA ARG A 387 2.35 -0.67 -27.89
C ARG A 387 1.39 -1.70 -27.27
N LEU A 388 1.51 -1.88 -25.96
CA LEU A 388 0.59 -2.65 -25.16
C LEU A 388 -0.73 -1.88 -25.16
N CYS A 389 -1.83 -2.61 -25.40
CA CYS A 389 -3.17 -2.07 -25.44
C CYS A 389 -3.35 -0.98 -26.54
N SER A 390 -3.12 -1.33 -27.81
CA SER A 390 -3.66 -0.53 -28.92
C SER A 390 -5.17 -0.72 -28.97
N VAL A 391 -5.89 0.38 -28.77
CA VAL A 391 -7.32 0.49 -29.07
C VAL A 391 -7.39 0.82 -30.57
N ASP A 392 -7.13 -0.17 -31.43
CA ASP A 392 -7.46 -0.08 -32.86
C ASP A 392 -8.85 -0.66 -33.10
#